data_AF-A0A847J5C6-F1
#
_entry.id   AF-A0A847J5C6-F1
#
_cell.length_a   1.000
_cell.length_b   1.000
_cell.length_c   1.000
_cell.angle_alpha   90.00
_cell.angle_beta   90.00
_cell.angle_gamma   90.00
#
_symmetry.space_group_name_H-M   'P 1'
#
loop_
_entity.id
_entity.type
_entity.pdbx_description
1 polymer ?
#
loop_
_entity_poly.entity_id
_entity_poly.type
_entity_poly.pdbx_seq_one_letter_code
_entity_poly.pdbx_strand_id
1 'polypeptide(L)'
;MTSSLTPRTSLVLLVLAAVLCAAPLILPIKGEFGGTDDAASKAIEASHPGYVRWTKPFWTPPSPEIESLLFALEAAIGAGILGYALGRRHGSRRRDDADR
;
A
#
# COMPACT_ATOMS: atom_id res chain seq x y z
N MET A 1 8.25 -25.19 15.26
CA MET A 1 7.69 -25.77 14.03
C MET A 1 7.65 -24.70 12.95
N THR A 2 8.79 -24.46 12.30
CA THR A 2 8.93 -23.49 11.21
C THR A 2 8.49 -24.19 9.93
N SER A 3 7.28 -23.89 9.47
CA SER A 3 6.77 -24.41 8.20
C SER A 3 7.65 -23.86 7.08
N SER A 4 8.54 -24.69 6.53
CA SER A 4 9.09 -24.46 5.20
C SER A 4 7.90 -24.34 4.25
N LEU A 5 7.67 -23.13 3.72
CA LEU A 5 6.61 -22.91 2.73
C LEU A 5 6.90 -23.86 1.56
N THR A 6 6.13 -24.95 1.49
CA THR A 6 6.21 -25.87 0.36
C THR A 6 5.86 -25.09 -0.91
N PRO A 7 6.36 -25.50 -2.10
CA PRO A 7 6.04 -24.81 -3.35
C PRO A 7 4.53 -24.64 -3.57
N ARG A 8 3.72 -25.56 -3.04
CA ARG A 8 2.26 -25.47 -3.02
C ARG A 8 1.75 -24.30 -2.17
N THR A 9 2.29 -24.09 -0.97
CA THR A 9 1.91 -22.97 -0.09
C THR A 9 2.32 -21.63 -0.69
N SER A 10 3.52 -21.53 -1.26
CA SER A 10 3.98 -20.32 -1.95
C SER A 10 3.12 -19.99 -3.18
N LEU A 11 2.71 -21.00 -3.96
CA LEU A 11 1.78 -20.84 -5.08
C LEU A 11 0.43 -20.31 -4.59
N VAL A 12 -0.13 -20.88 -3.51
CA VAL A 12 -1.40 -20.44 -2.92
C VAL A 12 -1.32 -18.99 -2.45
N LEU A 13 -0.23 -18.60 -1.79
CA LEU A 13 0.00 -17.22 -1.35
C LEU A 13 0.12 -16.23 -2.52
N LEU A 14 0.80 -16.62 -3.61
CA LEU A 14 0.90 -15.81 -4.82
C LEU A 14 -0.45 -15.65 -5.54
N VAL A 15 -1.22 -16.73 -5.65
CA VAL A 15 -2.58 -16.68 -6.21
C VAL A 15 -3.47 -15.78 -5.36
N LEU A 16 -3.40 -15.91 -4.03
CA LEU A 16 -4.16 -15.04 -3.12
C LEU A 16 -3.78 -13.57 -3.28
N ALA A 17 -2.49 -13.25 -3.36
CA ALA A 17 -2.02 -11.88 -3.60
C ALA A 17 -2.51 -11.35 -4.96
N ALA A 18 -2.42 -12.15 -6.02
CA ALA A 18 -2.92 -11.79 -7.35
C ALA A 18 -4.44 -11.54 -7.33
N VAL A 19 -5.21 -12.36 -6.63
CA VAL A 19 -6.66 -12.17 -6.44
C VAL A 19 -6.94 -10.88 -5.68
N LEU A 20 -6.22 -10.57 -4.61
CA LEU A 20 -6.40 -9.31 -3.86
C LEU A 20 -6.13 -8.07 -4.72
N CYS A 21 -5.11 -8.13 -5.59
CA CYS A 21 -4.81 -7.04 -6.53
C CYS A 21 -5.84 -6.93 -7.68
N ALA A 22 -6.34 -8.05 -8.20
CA ALA A 22 -7.26 -8.08 -9.33
C ALA A 22 -8.74 -7.90 -8.93
N ALA A 23 -9.11 -8.26 -7.70
CA ALA A 23 -10.46 -8.12 -7.16
C ALA A 23 -11.06 -6.72 -7.37
N PRO A 24 -10.38 -5.60 -7.03
CA PRO A 24 -10.94 -4.27 -7.25
C PRO A 24 -11.14 -3.89 -8.73
N LEU A 25 -10.48 -4.57 -9.68
CA LEU A 25 -10.66 -4.32 -11.12
C LEU A 25 -11.91 -5.03 -11.67
N ILE A 26 -12.29 -6.16 -11.08
CA ILE A 26 -13.37 -7.02 -11.57
C ILE A 26 -14.67 -6.76 -10.81
N LEU A 27 -14.56 -6.46 -9.52
CA LEU A 27 -15.70 -6.13 -8.69
C LEU A 27 -16.15 -4.68 -8.98
N PRO A 28 -17.46 -4.41 -9.09
CA PRO A 28 -17.99 -3.05 -9.27
C PRO A 28 -17.92 -2.27 -7.95
N ILE A 29 -16.71 -2.07 -7.44
CA ILE A 29 -16.45 -1.25 -6.26
C ILE A 29 -16.62 0.20 -6.70
N LYS A 30 -17.76 0.80 -6.34
CA LYS A 30 -17.98 2.23 -6.49
C LYS A 30 -17.28 2.95 -5.34
N GLY A 31 -16.07 3.40 -5.60
CA GLY A 31 -15.31 4.27 -4.70
C GLY A 31 -14.27 5.04 -5.51
N GLU A 32 -14.23 6.36 -5.35
CA GLU A 32 -13.08 7.13 -5.81
C GLU A 32 -11.87 6.66 -4.99
N PHE A 33 -10.85 6.14 -5.66
CA PHE A 33 -9.55 5.87 -5.04
C PHE A 33 -8.84 7.20 -4.82
N GLY A 34 -9.35 7.96 -3.86
CA GLY A 34 -8.83 9.26 -3.45
C GLY A 34 -7.80 9.11 -2.33
N GLY A 35 -6.90 10.09 -2.26
CA GLY A 35 -5.94 10.18 -1.18
C GLY A 35 -6.61 10.48 0.16
N THR A 36 -5.83 10.43 1.25
CA THR A 36 -6.30 10.84 2.57
C THR A 36 -6.69 12.33 2.62
N ASP A 37 -6.12 13.15 1.73
CA ASP A 37 -6.45 14.58 1.63
C ASP A 37 -7.87 14.83 1.11
N ASP A 38 -8.36 14.02 0.16
CA ASP A 38 -9.74 14.10 -0.33
C ASP A 38 -10.75 13.79 0.78
N ALA A 39 -10.46 12.75 1.58
CA ALA A 39 -11.30 12.37 2.71
C ALA A 39 -11.33 13.47 3.77
N ALA A 40 -10.18 14.08 4.06
CA ALA A 40 -10.07 15.18 5.02
C ALA A 40 -10.83 16.42 4.52
N SER A 41 -10.67 16.80 3.25
CA SER A 41 -11.36 17.94 2.66
C SER A 41 -12.88 17.76 2.68
N LYS A 42 -13.40 16.59 2.28
CA LYS A 42 -14.84 16.26 2.34
C LYS A 42 -15.37 16.33 3.77
N ALA A 43 -14.61 15.85 4.77
CA ALA A 43 -15.01 15.92 6.17
C ALA A 43 -15.02 17.35 6.74
N ILE A 44 -14.06 18.18 6.35
CA ILE A 44 -13.97 19.59 6.75
C ILE A 44 -15.12 20.39 6.13
N GLU A 45 -15.41 20.21 4.84
CA GLU A 45 -16.53 20.88 4.17
C GLU A 45 -17.88 20.49 4.79
N ALA A 46 -18.06 19.22 5.17
CA ALA A 46 -19.27 18.75 5.82
C ALA A 46 -19.46 19.28 7.25
N SER A 47 -18.36 19.47 8.00
CA SER A 47 -18.41 19.94 9.39
C SER A 47 -18.42 21.47 9.51
N HIS A 48 -17.78 22.17 8.57
CA HIS A 48 -17.64 23.62 8.58
C HIS A 48 -17.76 24.20 7.16
N PRO A 49 -18.98 24.49 6.67
CA PRO A 49 -19.23 24.97 5.30
C PRO A 49 -18.66 26.36 4.98
N GLY A 50 -18.09 27.07 5.97
CA GLY A 50 -17.41 28.36 5.80
C GLY A 50 -15.90 28.33 6.08
N TYR A 51 -15.29 27.13 6.15
CA TYR A 51 -13.89 27.00 6.50
C TYR A 51 -12.98 27.57 5.41
N VAL A 52 -12.16 28.56 5.79
CA VAL A 52 -11.13 29.14 4.93
C VAL A 52 -9.80 28.47 5.25
N ARG A 53 -9.16 27.86 4.24
CA ARG A 53 -7.86 27.19 4.37
C ARG A 53 -6.82 28.16 4.93
N TRP A 54 -6.30 27.88 6.12
CA TRP A 54 -5.33 28.73 6.83
C TRP A 54 -3.90 28.62 6.25
N THR A 55 -3.66 27.66 5.35
CA THR A 55 -2.41 27.50 4.61
C THR A 55 -2.69 27.30 3.12
N LYS A 56 -1.80 27.82 2.27
CA LYS A 56 -1.77 27.48 0.85
C LYS A 56 -0.76 26.35 0.64
N PRO A 57 -1.04 25.35 -0.22
CA PRO A 57 -0.04 24.35 -0.57
C PRO A 57 1.21 25.06 -1.14
N PHE A 58 2.38 24.73 -0.61
CA PHE A 58 3.66 25.25 -1.15
C PHE A 58 3.91 24.77 -2.59
N TRP A 59 3.34 23.62 -2.94
CA TRP A 59 3.38 23.05 -4.26
C TRP A 59 2.05 22.35 -4.55
N THR A 60 1.44 22.68 -5.68
CA THR A 60 0.30 21.96 -6.23
C THR A 60 0.79 21.19 -7.45
N PRO A 61 0.58 19.87 -7.52
CA PRO A 61 0.97 19.10 -8.70
C PRO A 61 0.23 19.65 -9.93
N PRO A 62 0.91 19.79 -11.09
CA PRO A 62 0.31 20.34 -12.29
C PRO A 62 -0.70 19.38 -12.96
N SER A 63 -0.76 18.12 -12.54
CA SER A 63 -1.75 17.11 -12.98
C SER A 63 -2.11 16.17 -11.82
N PRO A 64 -3.38 15.73 -11.71
CA PRO A 64 -3.81 14.66 -10.78
C PRO A 64 -3.08 13.34 -10.97
N GLU A 65 -2.53 13.10 -12.17
CA GLU A 65 -1.78 11.89 -12.48
C GLU A 65 -0.44 11.84 -11.74
N ILE A 66 0.17 13.01 -11.53
CA ILE A 66 1.46 13.14 -10.84
C ILE A 66 1.29 12.85 -9.35
N GLU A 67 0.17 13.29 -8.76
CA GLU A 67 -0.20 12.95 -7.38
C GLU A 67 -0.34 11.43 -7.21
N SER A 68 -1.09 10.80 -8.10
CA SER A 68 -1.28 9.33 -8.10
C SER A 68 0.05 8.57 -8.28
N LEU A 69 0.95 9.09 -9.13
CA LEU A 69 2.28 8.51 -9.34
C LEU A 69 3.13 8.62 -8.06
N LEU A 70 3.08 9.76 -7.37
CA LEU A 70 3.81 9.97 -6.12
C LEU A 70 3.35 8.99 -5.04
N PHE A 71 2.03 8.76 -4.91
CA PHE A 71 1.47 7.73 -4.02
C PHE A 71 1.89 6.32 -4.42
N ALA A 72 1.87 6.00 -5.71
CA ALA A 72 2.32 4.68 -6.20
C ALA A 72 3.82 4.45 -5.90
N LEU A 73 4.64 5.49 -6.03
CA LEU A 73 6.06 5.44 -5.69
C LEU A 73 6.28 5.22 -4.18
N GLU A 74 5.56 5.96 -3.32
CA GLU A 74 5.61 5.77 -1.87
C GLU A 74 5.21 4.34 -1.49
N ALA A 75 4.12 3.83 -2.06
CA ALA A 75 3.66 2.46 -1.84
C ALA A 75 4.71 1.43 -2.28
N ALA A 76 5.35 1.63 -3.43
CA ALA A 76 6.41 0.74 -3.93
C ALA A 76 7.63 0.72 -3.00
N ILE A 77 8.05 1.88 -2.52
CA ILE A 77 9.17 2.00 -1.56
C ILE A 77 8.80 1.31 -0.24
N GLY A 78 7.60 1.57 0.30
CA GLY A 78 7.10 0.94 1.53
C GLY A 78 7.05 -0.60 1.42
N ALA A 79 6.51 -1.11 0.30
CA ALA A 79 6.50 -2.54 0.01
C ALA A 79 7.91 -3.13 -0.10
N GLY A 80 8.84 -2.43 -0.74
CA GLY A 80 10.25 -2.83 -0.84
C GLY A 80 10.95 -2.94 0.53
N ILE A 81 10.78 -1.93 1.38
CA ILE A 81 11.35 -1.92 2.74
C ILE A 81 10.76 -3.07 3.58
N LEU A 82 9.44 -3.23 3.58
CA LEU A 82 8.77 -4.31 4.31
C LEU A 82 9.20 -5.69 3.81
N GLY A 83 9.24 -5.88 2.49
CA GLY A 83 9.69 -7.12 1.86
C GLY A 83 11.13 -7.46 2.24
N TYR A 84 12.03 -6.47 2.22
CA TYR A 84 13.41 -6.65 2.62
C TYR A 84 13.56 -6.98 4.11
N ALA A 85 12.84 -6.28 4.99
CA ALA A 85 12.90 -6.52 6.43
C ALA A 85 12.38 -7.92 6.80
N LEU A 86 11.26 -8.34 6.21
CA LEU A 86 10.69 -9.67 6.39
C LEU A 86 11.63 -10.75 5.81
N GLY A 87 12.17 -10.52 4.61
CA GLY A 87 13.12 -11.41 3.96
C GLY A 87 14.40 -11.60 4.77
N ARG A 88 14.98 -10.52 5.29
CA ARG A 88 16.19 -10.57 6.14
C ARG A 88 15.95 -11.36 7.43
N ARG A 89 14.83 -11.11 8.11
CA ARG A 89 14.46 -11.85 9.34
C ARG A 89 14.24 -13.34 9.08
N HIS A 90 13.66 -13.69 7.94
CA HIS A 90 13.45 -15.09 7.57
C HIS A 90 14.75 -15.78 7.13
N GLY A 91 15.64 -15.05 6.43
CA GLY A 91 16.94 -15.55 6.00
C GLY A 91 17.93 -15.79 7.15
N SER A 92 17.87 -14.98 8.21
CA SER A 92 18.72 -15.17 9.40
C SER A 92 18.41 -16.48 10.12
N ARG A 93 17.12 -16.81 10.30
CA ARG A 93 16.71 -18.06 10.98
C ARG A 93 17.16 -19.33 10.24
N ARG A 94 17.22 -19.29 8.91
CA ARG A 94 17.72 -20.41 8.10
C ARG A 94 19.23 -20.63 8.22
N ARG A 95 20.01 -19.60 8.56
CA ARG A 95 21.46 -19.76 8.82
C ARG A 95 21.71 -20.39 10.19
N ASP A 96 20.96 -19.96 11.21
CA ASP A 96 21.09 -20.50 12.57
C ASP A 96 20.65 -21.98 12.68
N ASP A 97 19.71 -22.43 11.84
CA ASP A 97 19.30 -23.84 11.73
C ASP A 97 20.29 -24.69 10.90
N ALA A 98 21.13 -24.08 10.05
CA ALA A 98 22.11 -24.79 9.21
C ALA A 98 23.46 -25.02 9.90
N ASP A 99 23.77 -24.23 10.94
CA ASP A 99 24.98 -24.33 11.78
C ASP A 99 24.76 -25.18 13.06
N ARG A 100 23.60 -25.84 13.21
CA ARG A 100 23.29 -26.81 14.29
C ARG A 100 23.17 -28.22 13.75
#